data_AF-A0A1G0ZGK4-F1
#
_entry.id   AF-A0A1G0ZGK4-F1
#
_cell.length_a   1.000
_cell.length_b   1.000
_cell.length_c   1.000
_cell.angle_alpha   90.00
_cell.angle_beta   90.00
_cell.angle_gamma   90.00
#
_symmetry.space_group_name_H-M   'P 1'
#
loop_
_entity.id
_entity.type
_entity.pdbx_description
1 polymer ?
#
loop_
_entity_poly.entity_id
_entity_poly.type
_entity_poly.pdbx_seq_one_letter_code
_entity_poly.pdbx_strand_id
1 'polypeptide(L)'
;MKKQKEPSVVPVEQIQQSILFIRGQKVLLDRDLAVLYGVETKVLKQAVKRNIGRFPSDFMFMLAGEELAILRSQFVTSRSWGGSRHPSMVFTEQGVAMLSSVLNSERAIHVNIEIMRTFVQLRHLLMSHEGLSDKLNELEKKYDAQFRIVFDAIRQIMTPAVPPKRKIGFHINEKQAQYRVKKKTGRIKT
;
A
#
# COMPACT_ATOMS: atom_id res chain seq x y z
N MET A 1 7.48 -12.90 40.47
CA MET A 1 7.76 -11.48 40.14
C MET A 1 6.80 -11.05 39.03
N LYS A 2 5.87 -10.14 39.31
CA LYS A 2 4.97 -9.57 38.30
C LYS A 2 5.79 -8.66 37.40
N LYS A 3 5.94 -8.99 36.10
CA LYS A 3 6.53 -8.07 35.12
C LYS A 3 5.59 -6.86 35.00
N GLN A 4 6.01 -5.73 35.53
CA GLN A 4 5.33 -4.46 35.32
C GLN A 4 5.45 -4.13 33.84
N LYS A 5 4.30 -3.99 33.18
CA LYS A 5 4.20 -3.60 31.78
C LYS A 5 4.42 -2.09 31.78
N GLU A 6 5.63 -1.65 31.44
CA GLU A 6 5.89 -0.22 31.26
C GLU A 6 4.86 0.36 30.26
N PRO A 7 4.32 1.56 30.51
CA PRO A 7 3.38 2.18 29.60
C PRO A 7 4.08 2.37 28.25
N SER A 8 3.59 1.67 27.23
CA SER A 8 4.09 1.81 25.86
C SER A 8 3.93 3.27 25.44
N VAL A 9 5.04 3.93 25.13
CA VAL A 9 5.10 5.36 24.74
C VAL A 9 4.24 5.68 23.51
N VAL A 10 3.84 4.66 22.75
CA VAL A 10 2.92 4.73 21.61
C VAL A 10 1.93 3.56 21.68
N PRO A 11 0.62 3.77 21.46
CA PRO A 11 -0.36 2.70 21.29
C PRO A 11 -0.03 1.81 20.08
N VAL A 12 -0.12 0.49 20.22
CA VAL A 12 0.16 -0.48 19.15
C VAL A 12 -0.77 -0.27 17.95
N GLU A 13 -2.00 0.17 18.20
CA GLU A 13 -3.02 0.48 17.21
C GLU A 13 -2.56 1.60 16.26
N GLN A 14 -1.84 2.58 16.79
CA GLN A 14 -1.30 3.69 15.99
C GLN A 14 -0.22 3.19 15.03
N ILE A 15 0.63 2.26 15.47
CA ILE A 15 1.66 1.65 14.61
C ILE A 15 0.98 0.83 13.49
N GLN A 16 -0.03 0.04 13.83
CA GLN A 16 -0.77 -0.77 12.85
C GLN A 16 -1.44 0.09 11.78
N GLN A 17 -2.06 1.20 12.15
CA GLN A 17 -2.72 2.13 11.21
C GLN A 17 -1.74 2.83 10.27
N SER A 18 -0.49 3.02 10.69
CA SER A 18 0.56 3.61 9.85
C SER A 18 1.16 2.63 8.84
N ILE A 19 0.99 1.31 9.01
CA ILE A 19 1.56 0.32 8.10
C ILE A 19 0.75 0.27 6.80
N LEU A 20 1.42 0.53 5.70
CA LEU A 20 0.85 0.51 4.35
C LEU A 20 1.34 -0.70 3.57
N PHE A 21 0.58 -1.11 2.55
CA PHE A 21 0.98 -2.15 1.62
C PHE A 21 1.33 -1.54 0.25
N ILE A 22 2.61 -1.46 -0.08
CA ILE A 22 3.13 -0.81 -1.29
C ILE A 22 4.14 -1.74 -1.95
N ARG A 23 4.03 -1.95 -3.27
CA ARG A 23 4.91 -2.86 -4.04
C ARG A 23 5.02 -4.28 -3.46
N GLY A 24 3.93 -4.78 -2.88
CA GLY A 24 3.91 -6.11 -2.27
C GLY A 24 4.59 -6.20 -0.90
N GLN A 25 5.01 -5.07 -0.33
CA GLN A 25 5.71 -5.01 0.95
C GLN A 25 4.91 -4.18 1.96
N LYS A 26 5.00 -4.57 3.24
CA LYS A 26 4.52 -3.77 4.36
C LYS A 26 5.55 -2.69 4.66
N VAL A 27 5.12 -1.44 4.65
CA VAL A 27 6.00 -0.29 4.73
C VAL A 27 5.45 0.81 5.62
N LEU A 28 6.34 1.67 6.12
CA LEU A 28 6.01 2.87 6.89
C LEU A 28 6.54 4.12 6.18
N LEU A 29 5.77 5.21 6.21
CA LEU A 29 6.19 6.49 5.65
C LEU A 29 7.08 7.26 6.63
N ASP A 30 7.99 8.06 6.08
CA ASP A 30 8.84 8.99 6.82
C ASP A 30 8.08 9.90 7.81
N ARG A 31 6.89 10.39 7.43
CA ARG A 31 6.06 11.26 8.28
C ARG A 31 5.53 10.51 9.49
N ASP A 32 4.98 9.32 9.27
CA ASP A 32 4.42 8.51 10.35
C ASP A 32 5.52 8.06 11.30
N LEU A 33 6.66 7.59 10.77
CA LEU A 33 7.84 7.27 11.56
C LEU A 33 8.34 8.46 12.38
N ALA A 34 8.37 9.66 11.79
CA ALA A 34 8.80 10.86 12.50
C ALA A 34 7.87 11.16 13.69
N VAL A 35 6.54 11.04 13.50
CA VAL A 35 5.55 11.21 14.58
C VAL A 35 5.74 10.15 15.67
N LEU A 36 5.91 8.87 15.29
CA LEU A 36 6.12 7.77 16.23
C LEU A 36 7.38 8.03 17.08
N TYR A 37 8.51 8.35 16.43
CA TYR A 37 9.77 8.64 17.11
C TYR A 37 9.79 9.98 17.85
N GLY A 38 8.79 10.85 17.65
CA GLY A 38 8.75 12.18 18.26
C GLY A 38 9.84 13.13 17.73
N VAL A 39 10.19 12.99 16.44
CA VAL A 39 11.17 13.85 15.76
C VAL A 39 10.52 14.55 14.57
N GLU A 40 11.10 15.66 14.12
CA GLU A 40 10.65 16.28 12.88
C GLU A 40 10.99 15.39 11.67
N THR A 41 10.08 15.34 10.67
CA THR A 41 10.32 14.59 9.43
C THR A 41 11.59 15.04 8.71
N LYS A 42 11.94 16.33 8.78
CA LYS A 42 13.18 16.86 8.21
C LYS A 42 14.42 16.26 8.90
N VAL A 43 14.40 16.12 10.22
CA VAL A 43 15.49 15.54 11.02
C VAL A 43 15.67 14.06 10.68
N LEU A 44 14.57 13.30 10.60
CA LEU A 44 14.61 11.90 10.17
C LEU A 44 15.25 11.75 8.79
N LYS A 45 14.79 12.53 7.81
CA LYS A 45 15.34 12.53 6.43
C LYS A 45 16.82 12.89 6.40
N GLN A 46 17.24 13.85 7.22
CA GLN A 46 18.63 14.26 7.31
C GLN A 46 19.50 13.16 7.91
N ALA A 47 19.04 12.52 8.98
CA ALA A 47 19.74 11.40 9.62
C ALA A 47 19.92 10.22 8.65
N VAL A 48 18.88 9.91 7.88
CA VAL A 48 18.92 8.92 6.80
C VAL A 48 19.95 9.29 5.73
N LYS A 49 19.89 10.52 5.19
CA LYS A 49 20.79 10.95 4.11
C LYS A 49 22.26 10.92 4.52
N ARG A 50 22.57 11.25 5.78
CA ARG A 50 23.92 11.13 6.34
C ARG A 50 24.42 9.69 6.42
N ASN A 51 23.50 8.73 6.47
CA ASN A 51 23.78 7.32 6.65
C ASN A 51 23.28 6.48 5.47
N ILE A 52 23.23 7.05 4.25
CA ILE A 52 22.56 6.43 3.11
C ILE A 52 23.14 5.05 2.73
N GLY A 53 24.43 4.81 3.00
CA GLY A 53 25.07 3.50 2.79
C GLY A 53 24.48 2.36 3.64
N ARG A 54 23.69 2.69 4.68
CA ARG A 54 22.95 1.72 5.52
C ARG A 54 21.55 1.39 4.98
N PHE A 55 21.10 2.10 3.95
CA PHE A 55 19.74 1.99 3.40
C PHE A 55 19.80 1.58 1.92
N PRO A 56 20.02 0.29 1.64
CA PRO A 56 19.86 -0.23 0.28
C PRO A 56 18.39 -0.13 -0.19
N SER A 57 18.15 -0.34 -1.48
CA SER A 57 16.85 -0.12 -2.13
C SER A 57 15.71 -1.00 -1.61
N ASP A 58 16.04 -2.14 -1.01
CA ASP A 58 15.12 -3.08 -0.35
C ASP A 58 14.78 -2.68 1.09
N PHE A 59 15.54 -1.76 1.69
CA PHE A 59 15.30 -1.23 3.03
C PHE A 59 14.50 0.06 2.98
N MET A 60 14.75 0.88 1.96
CA MET A 60 14.07 2.14 1.76
C MET A 60 14.01 2.52 0.28
N PHE A 61 12.90 3.15 -0.09
CA PHE A 61 12.76 3.76 -1.41
C PHE A 61 11.91 5.04 -1.31
N MET A 62 11.91 5.83 -2.38
CA MET A 62 11.03 7.00 -2.51
C MET A 62 9.77 6.60 -3.27
N LEU A 63 8.62 7.12 -2.85
CA LEU A 63 7.37 6.95 -3.60
C LEU A 63 7.44 7.68 -4.95
N ALA A 64 6.96 7.01 -6.00
CA ALA A 64 6.71 7.64 -7.28
C ALA A 64 5.47 8.56 -7.22
N GLY A 65 5.37 9.51 -8.16
CA GLY A 65 4.25 10.45 -8.22
C GLY A 65 2.89 9.76 -8.36
N GLU A 66 2.82 8.64 -9.08
CA GLU A 66 1.61 7.85 -9.26
C GLU A 66 1.20 7.12 -7.97
N GLU A 67 2.16 6.54 -7.25
CA GLU A 67 1.93 5.87 -5.96
C GLU A 67 1.41 6.87 -4.91
N LEU A 68 1.94 8.09 -4.92
CA LEU A 68 1.45 9.20 -4.09
C LEU A 68 -0.01 9.56 -4.41
N ALA A 69 -0.41 9.53 -5.68
CA ALA A 69 -1.79 9.83 -6.07
C ALA A 69 -2.77 8.75 -5.57
N ILE A 70 -2.38 7.48 -5.66
CA ILE A 70 -3.17 6.34 -5.14
C ILE A 70 -3.34 6.47 -3.63
N LEU A 71 -2.26 6.73 -2.88
CA LEU A 71 -2.33 6.92 -1.43
C LEU A 71 -3.22 8.10 -1.04
N ARG A 72 -3.16 9.23 -1.75
CA ARG A 72 -4.05 10.37 -1.52
C ARG A 72 -5.52 10.07 -1.80
N SER A 73 -5.81 9.13 -2.68
CA SER A 73 -7.18 8.73 -3.01
C SER A 73 -7.76 7.71 -2.01
N GLN A 74 -6.91 6.88 -1.40
CA GLN A 74 -7.31 5.87 -0.42
C GLN A 74 -7.48 6.45 0.99
N PHE A 75 -6.68 7.44 1.36
CA PHE A 75 -6.81 8.14 2.63
C PHE A 75 -7.54 9.47 2.41
N VAL A 76 -8.77 9.59 2.92
CA VAL A 76 -9.60 10.83 2.91
C VAL A 76 -9.03 11.90 3.88
N THR A 77 -7.76 11.82 4.27
CA THR A 77 -7.07 12.86 5.02
C THR A 77 -6.77 14.05 4.08
N SER A 78 -7.81 14.88 4.01
CA SER A 78 -7.90 16.26 3.55
C SER A 78 -6.58 17.02 3.57
N ARG A 79 -6.30 17.77 2.48
CA ARG A 79 -5.61 19.07 2.32
C ARG A 79 -4.34 19.41 3.15
N SER A 80 -3.84 18.55 4.03
CA SER A 80 -2.68 18.71 4.90
C SER A 80 -1.42 18.05 4.29
N TRP A 81 -1.53 17.53 3.07
CA TRP A 81 -0.37 17.28 2.19
C TRP A 81 0.13 18.59 1.55
N GLY A 82 0.09 19.69 2.32
CA GLY A 82 0.45 21.04 1.89
C GLY A 82 1.81 21.05 1.21
N GLY A 83 1.81 21.13 -0.12
CA GLY A 83 2.95 21.52 -0.94
C GLY A 83 4.28 20.82 -0.66
N SER A 84 4.30 19.59 -0.13
CA SER A 84 5.58 18.89 0.06
C SER A 84 6.15 18.56 -1.31
N ARG A 85 7.04 19.42 -1.80
CA ARG A 85 7.71 19.32 -3.11
C ARG A 85 8.64 18.12 -3.21
N HIS A 86 8.85 17.40 -2.10
CA HIS A 86 9.77 16.28 -2.03
C HIS A 86 9.01 14.96 -1.88
N PRO A 87 9.39 13.93 -2.66
CA PRO A 87 8.82 12.60 -2.51
C PRO A 87 9.03 12.09 -1.08
N SER A 88 8.04 11.33 -0.61
CA SER A 88 8.10 10.75 0.72
C SER A 88 8.99 9.51 0.68
N MET A 89 9.86 9.38 1.67
CA MET A 89 10.66 8.18 1.88
C MET A 89 9.80 7.12 2.57
N VAL A 90 10.01 5.88 2.14
CA VAL A 90 9.27 4.70 2.55
C VAL A 90 10.27 3.71 3.12
N PHE A 91 9.92 3.09 4.24
CA PHE A 91 10.80 2.17 4.95
C PHE A 91 10.12 0.82 5.09
N THR A 92 10.82 -0.24 4.72
CA THR A 92 10.41 -1.61 5.01
C THR A 92 10.70 -1.95 6.47
N GLU A 93 10.28 -3.13 6.93
CA GLU A 93 10.63 -3.65 8.27
C GLU A 93 12.15 -3.57 8.52
N GLN A 94 12.95 -3.97 7.53
CA GLN A 94 14.41 -3.93 7.59
C GLN A 94 14.95 -2.49 7.63
N GLY A 95 14.36 -1.59 6.85
CA GLY A 95 14.70 -0.17 6.89
C GLY A 95 14.41 0.47 8.24
N VAL A 96 13.28 0.12 8.86
CA VAL A 96 12.95 0.58 10.22
C VAL A 96 13.92 -0.01 11.23
N ALA A 97 14.26 -1.30 11.12
CA ALA A 97 15.30 -1.89 11.96
C ALA A 97 16.63 -1.13 11.84
N MET A 98 17.02 -0.70 10.64
CA MET A 98 18.23 0.13 10.46
C MET A 98 18.12 1.52 11.08
N LEU A 99 16.93 2.11 11.19
CA LEU A 99 16.74 3.39 11.88
C LEU A 99 17.14 3.30 13.36
N SER A 100 17.10 2.12 13.99
CA SER A 100 17.59 1.93 15.37
C SER A 100 19.09 2.25 15.54
N SER A 101 19.89 2.09 14.48
CA SER A 101 21.32 2.42 14.50
C SER A 101 21.61 3.90 14.23
N VAL A 102 20.59 4.64 13.77
CA VAL A 102 20.68 6.03 13.33
C VAL A 102 20.01 6.97 14.35
N LEU A 103 18.92 6.53 14.96
CA LEU A 103 18.15 7.26 15.97
C LEU A 103 18.31 6.59 17.33
N ASN A 104 19.19 7.17 18.16
CA ASN A 104 19.61 6.58 19.43
C ASN A 104 18.93 7.19 20.67
N SER A 105 17.78 7.87 20.52
CA SER A 105 17.03 8.35 21.68
C SER A 105 16.30 7.19 22.36
N GLU A 106 16.16 7.23 23.69
CA GLU A 106 15.39 6.24 24.47
C GLU A 106 13.99 6.00 23.86
N ARG A 107 13.32 7.08 23.46
CA ARG A 107 12.04 7.01 22.75
C ARG A 107 12.15 6.25 21.42
N ALA A 108 13.15 6.57 20.59
CA ALA A 108 13.31 5.91 19.29
C ALA A 108 13.65 4.42 19.44
N ILE A 109 14.40 4.04 20.47
CA ILE A 109 14.71 2.65 20.80
C ILE A 109 13.42 1.90 21.16
N HIS A 110 12.62 2.43 22.08
CA HIS A 110 11.35 1.80 22.48
C HIS A 110 10.36 1.68 21.33
N VAL A 111 10.21 2.74 20.53
CA VAL A 111 9.32 2.74 19.37
C VAL A 111 9.78 1.74 18.32
N ASN A 112 11.09 1.63 18.04
CA ASN A 112 11.62 0.62 17.13
C ASN A 112 11.26 -0.79 17.58
N ILE A 113 11.42 -1.09 18.87
CA ILE A 113 11.07 -2.40 19.44
C ILE A 113 9.58 -2.70 19.23
N GLU A 114 8.70 -1.74 19.49
CA GLU A 114 7.25 -1.92 19.29
C GLU A 114 6.87 -2.07 17.82
N ILE A 115 7.52 -1.31 16.93
CA ILE A 115 7.31 -1.47 15.49
C ILE A 115 7.72 -2.88 15.04
N MET A 116 8.90 -3.37 15.45
CA MET A 116 9.37 -4.72 15.11
C MET A 116 8.41 -5.80 15.64
N ARG A 117 7.95 -5.67 16.89
CA ARG A 117 6.93 -6.58 17.47
C ARG A 117 5.65 -6.60 16.63
N THR A 118 5.21 -5.43 16.18
CA THR A 118 4.00 -5.28 15.35
C THR A 118 4.17 -5.98 13.99
N PHE A 119 5.31 -5.80 13.32
CA PHE A 119 5.61 -6.50 12.06
C PHE A 119 5.64 -8.03 12.23
N VAL A 120 6.25 -8.53 13.31
CA VAL A 120 6.28 -9.97 13.64
C VAL A 120 4.87 -10.51 13.91
N GLN A 121 4.06 -9.82 14.71
CA GLN A 121 2.67 -10.20 14.96
C GLN A 121 1.85 -10.24 13.67
N LEU A 122 2.01 -9.22 12.82
CA LEU A 122 1.35 -9.15 11.52
C LEU A 122 1.79 -10.29 10.58
N ARG A 123 3.02 -10.78 10.69
CA ARG A 123 3.50 -11.94 9.95
C ARG A 123 2.87 -13.23 10.47
N HIS A 124 2.83 -13.40 11.79
CA HIS A 124 2.15 -14.54 12.42
C HIS A 124 0.67 -14.60 12.07
N LEU A 125 -0.03 -13.46 12.04
CA LEU A 125 -1.42 -13.40 11.60
C LEU A 125 -1.57 -13.88 10.16
N LEU A 126 -0.74 -13.37 9.22
CA LEU A 126 -0.79 -13.83 7.83
C LEU A 126 -0.48 -15.33 7.69
N MET A 127 0.57 -15.83 8.37
CA MET A 127 0.94 -17.25 8.36
C MET A 127 -0.15 -18.13 8.99
N SER A 128 -0.85 -17.66 10.02
CA SER A 128 -1.98 -18.39 10.62
C SER A 128 -3.16 -18.55 9.65
N HIS A 129 -3.25 -17.68 8.64
CA HIS A 129 -4.23 -17.77 7.55
C HIS A 129 -3.69 -18.49 6.30
N GLU A 130 -2.39 -18.78 6.18
CA GLU A 130 -1.87 -19.62 5.08
C GLU A 130 -2.47 -21.03 5.14
N GLY A 131 -2.61 -21.59 6.35
CA GLY A 131 -3.32 -22.86 6.56
C GLY A 131 -4.84 -22.79 6.36
N LEU A 132 -5.42 -21.61 6.15
CA LEU A 132 -6.86 -21.44 5.89
C LEU A 132 -7.19 -21.83 4.46
N SER A 133 -6.33 -21.53 3.49
CA SER A 133 -6.48 -22.04 2.12
C SER A 133 -6.35 -23.56 2.07
N ASP A 134 -5.39 -24.12 2.80
CA ASP A 134 -5.20 -25.58 2.87
C ASP A 134 -6.39 -26.26 3.56
N LYS A 135 -6.88 -25.73 4.68
CA LYS A 135 -8.10 -26.22 5.34
C LYS A 135 -9.35 -26.06 4.46
N LEU A 136 -9.48 -24.98 3.70
CA LEU A 136 -10.58 -24.81 2.74
C LEU A 136 -10.51 -25.87 1.64
N ASN A 137 -9.32 -26.11 1.09
CA ASN A 137 -9.11 -27.14 0.08
C ASN A 137 -9.37 -28.56 0.63
N GLU A 138 -9.00 -28.82 1.89
CA GLU A 138 -9.33 -30.09 2.58
C GLU A 138 -10.82 -30.25 2.84
N LEU A 139 -11.52 -29.18 3.24
CA LEU A 139 -12.98 -29.20 3.42
C LEU A 139 -13.69 -29.36 2.08
N GLU A 140 -13.26 -28.67 1.03
CA GLU A 140 -13.80 -28.82 -0.33
C GLU A 140 -13.66 -30.25 -0.85
N LYS A 141 -12.54 -30.94 -0.55
CA LYS A 141 -12.38 -32.36 -0.87
C LYS A 141 -13.29 -33.29 -0.07
N LYS A 142 -13.77 -32.87 1.10
CA LYS A 142 -14.65 -33.64 1.99
C LYS A 142 -16.15 -33.43 1.71
N TYR A 143 -16.54 -32.37 1.00
CA TYR A 143 -17.95 -32.04 0.76
C TYR A 143 -18.33 -32.15 -0.73
N ASP A 144 -19.54 -32.64 -1.00
CA ASP A 144 -20.05 -32.86 -2.36
C ASP A 144 -20.33 -31.56 -3.13
N ALA A 145 -20.44 -31.68 -4.46
CA ALA A 145 -20.60 -30.61 -5.46
C ALA A 145 -21.68 -29.54 -5.15
N GLN A 146 -22.62 -29.84 -4.26
CA GLN A 146 -23.66 -28.91 -3.79
C GLN A 146 -23.08 -27.70 -3.02
N PHE A 147 -21.92 -27.86 -2.38
CA PHE A 147 -21.26 -26.77 -1.62
C PHE A 147 -20.30 -25.91 -2.45
N ARG A 148 -20.10 -26.25 -3.73
CA ARG A 148 -19.16 -25.56 -4.62
C ARG A 148 -19.46 -24.06 -4.78
N ILE A 149 -20.74 -23.70 -4.79
CA ILE A 149 -21.21 -22.31 -4.85
C ILE A 149 -20.78 -21.50 -3.61
N VAL A 150 -20.79 -22.13 -2.43
CA VAL A 150 -20.35 -21.49 -1.18
C VAL A 150 -18.84 -21.28 -1.18
N PHE A 151 -18.07 -22.28 -1.61
CA PHE A 151 -16.62 -22.17 -1.73
C PHE A 151 -16.20 -21.14 -2.79
N ASP A 152 -16.90 -21.06 -3.92
CA ASP A 152 -16.64 -20.07 -4.96
C ASP A 152 -16.93 -18.64 -4.47
N ALA A 153 -18.02 -18.45 -3.72
CA ALA A 153 -18.33 -17.16 -3.10
C ALA A 153 -17.26 -16.74 -2.07
N ILE A 154 -16.77 -17.68 -1.25
CA ILE A 154 -15.68 -17.41 -0.31
C ILE A 154 -14.39 -17.04 -1.05
N ARG A 155 -14.03 -17.75 -2.15
CA ARG A 155 -12.86 -17.40 -2.98
C ARG A 155 -12.97 -16.02 -3.61
N GLN A 156 -14.18 -15.61 -3.99
CA GLN A 156 -14.43 -14.30 -4.58
C GLN A 156 -14.23 -13.15 -3.58
N ILE A 157 -14.42 -13.41 -2.28
CA ILE A 157 -14.11 -12.47 -1.20
C ILE A 157 -12.60 -12.48 -0.89
N MET A 158 -11.94 -13.63 -1.01
CA MET A 158 -10.50 -13.77 -0.77
C MET A 158 -9.61 -13.26 -1.90
N THR A 159 -10.13 -13.14 -3.13
CA THR A 159 -9.38 -12.57 -4.26
C THR A 159 -9.43 -11.03 -4.20
N PRO A 160 -8.28 -10.33 -4.13
CA PRO A 160 -8.28 -8.87 -4.16
C PRO A 160 -8.86 -8.39 -5.50
N ALA A 161 -9.85 -7.50 -5.43
CA ALA A 161 -10.57 -6.98 -6.60
C ALA A 161 -9.59 -6.33 -7.59
N VAL A 162 -9.47 -6.90 -8.79
CA VAL A 162 -8.71 -6.28 -9.88
C VAL A 162 -9.42 -4.99 -10.25
N PRO A 163 -8.78 -3.80 -10.12
CA PRO A 163 -9.44 -2.55 -10.49
C PRO A 163 -9.80 -2.60 -11.98
N PRO A 164 -11.00 -2.10 -12.37
CA PRO A 164 -11.41 -2.15 -13.76
C PRO A 164 -10.41 -1.37 -14.62
N LYS A 165 -9.83 -2.05 -15.62
CA LYS A 165 -8.94 -1.40 -16.58
C LYS A 165 -9.72 -0.29 -17.29
N ARG A 166 -9.32 0.96 -17.08
CA ARG A 166 -9.82 2.08 -17.89
C ARG A 166 -9.42 1.78 -19.33
N LYS A 167 -10.41 1.71 -20.24
CA LYS A 167 -10.14 1.67 -21.68
C LYS A 167 -9.52 3.02 -22.06
N ILE A 168 -8.23 3.04 -22.37
CA ILE A 168 -7.52 4.24 -22.82
C ILE A 168 -7.66 4.30 -24.33
N GLY A 169 -8.37 5.32 -24.84
CA GLY A 169 -8.59 5.57 -26.26
C GLY A 169 -9.84 6.39 -26.53
N PHE A 170 -9.87 7.12 -27.65
CA PHE A 170 -11.07 7.84 -28.10
C PHE A 170 -12.08 6.85 -28.69
N HIS A 171 -13.18 6.61 -27.98
CA HIS A 171 -14.33 5.89 -28.53
C HIS A 171 -15.35 6.92 -29.03
N ILE A 172 -15.39 7.13 -30.35
CA ILE A 172 -16.45 7.91 -31.00
C ILE A 172 -17.73 7.08 -30.90
N ASN A 173 -18.67 7.52 -30.07
CA ASN A 173 -19.98 6.90 -29.92
C ASN A 173 -21.02 7.73 -30.68
N GLU A 174 -20.77 7.99 -31.96
CA GLU A 174 -21.73 8.68 -32.83
C GLU A 174 -22.44 7.69 -33.76
N LYS A 175 -23.76 7.82 -33.84
CA LYS A 175 -24.57 7.11 -34.85
C LYS A 175 -24.13 7.61 -36.23
N GLN A 176 -23.76 6.68 -37.11
CA GLN A 176 -23.31 6.96 -38.48
C GLN A 176 -24.23 7.98 -39.17
N ALA A 177 -23.71 9.17 -39.48
CA ALA A 177 -24.38 10.11 -40.36
C ALA A 177 -24.32 9.58 -41.80
N GLN A 178 -25.48 9.32 -42.41
CA GLN A 178 -25.59 8.92 -43.81
C GLN A 178 -25.34 10.14 -44.72
N TYR A 179 -24.11 10.31 -45.20
CA TYR A 179 -23.82 11.32 -46.23
C TYR A 179 -24.27 10.82 -47.60
N ARG A 180 -25.30 11.47 -48.15
CA ARG A 180 -25.86 11.19 -49.49
C ARG A 180 -25.19 12.10 -50.51
N VAL A 181 -24.34 11.54 -51.37
CA VAL A 181 -23.67 12.29 -52.45
C VAL A 181 -24.65 12.57 -53.60
N LYS A 182 -24.82 13.85 -53.95
CA LYS A 182 -25.61 14.29 -55.13
C LYS A 182 -24.77 14.08 -56.40
N LYS A 183 -25.14 13.12 -57.26
CA LYS A 183 -24.55 12.97 -58.60
C LYS A 183 -24.91 14.18 -59.47
N LYS A 184 -23.90 14.88 -59.98
CA LYS A 184 -24.03 15.90 -61.04
C LYS A 184 -24.11 15.18 -62.38
N THR A 185 -25.28 15.21 -63.03
CA THR A 185 -25.45 14.71 -64.40
C THR A 185 -24.91 15.77 -65.37
N GLY A 186 -23.80 15.45 -66.06
CA GLY A 186 -23.25 16.29 -67.12
C GLY A 186 -24.08 16.15 -68.40
N ARG A 187 -24.48 17.27 -69.00
CA ARG A 187 -25.11 17.32 -70.32
C ARG A 187 -24.02 17.70 -71.32
N ILE A 188 -23.63 16.76 -72.18
CA ILE A 188 -22.71 16.99 -73.29
C ILE A 188 -23.51 17.68 -74.40
N LYS A 189 -23.02 18.83 -74.89
CA LYS A 189 -23.53 19.52 -76.08
C LYS A 189 -22.90 18.91 -77.32
N THR A 190 -23.72 18.59 -78.31
CA THR A 190 -23.39 18.60 -79.74
C THR A 190 -24.22 19.68 -80.39
#